data_AF-Q7Y202-F1
#
_entry.id   AF-Q7Y202-F1
#
_cell.length_a   1.000
_cell.length_b   1.000
_cell.length_c   1.000
_cell.angle_alpha   90.00
_cell.angle_beta   90.00
_cell.angle_gamma   90.00
#
_symmetry.space_group_name_H-M   'P 1'
#
loop_
_entity.id
_entity.type
_entity.pdbx_description
1 polymer ?
#
loop_
_entity_poly.entity_id
_entity_poly.type
_entity_poly.pdbx_seq_one_letter_code
_entity_poly.pdbx_strand_id
1 'polypeptide(L)'
;KFAENIANFAASSGKKHIIVLSSLDFQRLHNLDMSRGPQVYYLSNAESDGRDGHCERLGFGRLHEYDSEGRCWKYLSSVFEKNSVEELALPSEDELEDMDYYPSLPFAALFSAFKARGLKMTCLLCYCSEGDNIPEAFLLAEASSKLMGLTPDKFHGEEGGKWEIPYSWKSMYGAPPDMSMF
;
A
#
# COMPACT_ATOMS: atom_id res chain seq x y z
N LYS A 1 -12.89 13.04 -1.80
CA LYS A 1 -13.41 12.97 -3.20
C LYS A 1 -12.73 11.90 -4.05
N PHE A 2 -11.41 11.90 -4.25
CA PHE A 2 -10.74 10.88 -5.10
C PHE A 2 -10.96 9.44 -4.63
N ALA A 3 -10.60 9.13 -3.37
CA ALA A 3 -10.77 7.79 -2.80
C ALA A 3 -12.23 7.31 -2.83
N GLU A 4 -13.16 8.21 -2.53
CA GLU A 4 -14.59 7.93 -2.60
C GLU A 4 -15.06 7.55 -4.02
N ASN A 5 -14.63 8.31 -5.04
CA ASN A 5 -14.98 8.04 -6.43
C ASN A 5 -14.44 6.69 -6.89
N ILE A 6 -13.19 6.36 -6.53
CA ILE A 6 -12.61 5.05 -6.86
C ILE A 6 -13.34 3.93 -6.12
N ALA A 7 -13.69 4.11 -4.84
CA ALA A 7 -14.46 3.13 -4.09
C ALA A 7 -15.85 2.89 -4.68
N ASN A 8 -16.53 3.95 -5.12
CA ASN A 8 -17.82 3.87 -5.82
C ASN A 8 -17.69 3.09 -7.14
N PHE A 9 -16.64 3.36 -7.92
CA PHE A 9 -16.35 2.65 -9.17
C PHE A 9 -16.02 1.17 -8.92
N ALA A 10 -15.19 0.87 -7.92
CA ALA A 10 -14.86 -0.50 -7.56
C ALA A 10 -16.10 -1.29 -7.13
N ALA A 11 -16.97 -0.68 -6.33
CA ALA A 11 -18.22 -1.28 -5.89
C ALA A 11 -19.19 -1.55 -7.06
N SER A 12 -19.29 -0.64 -8.04
CA SER A 12 -20.16 -0.82 -9.20
C SER A 12 -19.61 -1.79 -10.25
N SER A 13 -18.29 -2.01 -10.28
CA SER A 13 -17.63 -2.89 -11.26
C SER A 13 -17.65 -4.39 -10.90
N GLY A 14 -18.24 -4.77 -9.77
CA GLY A 14 -18.37 -6.17 -9.34
C GLY A 14 -17.06 -6.83 -8.90
N LYS A 15 -16.01 -6.04 -8.61
CA LYS A 15 -14.75 -6.56 -8.09
C LYS A 15 -14.93 -7.05 -6.65
N LYS A 16 -14.37 -8.23 -6.35
CA LYS A 16 -14.54 -8.90 -5.06
C LYS A 16 -13.46 -8.56 -4.04
N HIS A 17 -12.25 -8.28 -4.50
CA HIS A 17 -11.09 -7.98 -3.67
C HIS A 17 -10.29 -6.87 -4.33
N ILE A 18 -10.03 -5.81 -3.59
CA ILE A 18 -9.16 -4.70 -3.97
C ILE A 18 -7.82 -4.87 -3.27
N ILE A 19 -6.74 -4.68 -4.02
CA ILE A 19 -5.39 -4.63 -3.48
C ILE A 19 -4.83 -3.24 -3.77
N VAL A 20 -4.42 -2.52 -2.73
CA VAL A 20 -3.72 -1.23 -2.88
C VAL A 20 -2.25 -1.44 -2.62
N LEU A 21 -1.41 -0.96 -3.53
CA LEU A 21 0.04 -0.98 -3.42
C LEU A 21 0.51 0.42 -3.06
N SER A 22 1.32 0.55 -2.03
CA SER A 22 1.88 1.84 -1.62
C SER A 22 3.27 1.67 -1.03
N SER A 23 4.13 2.65 -1.26
CA SER A 23 5.37 2.77 -0.51
C SER A 23 5.12 3.46 0.84
N LEU A 24 6.03 3.22 1.77
CA LEU A 24 6.18 3.93 3.05
C LEU A 24 7.57 4.58 3.06
N ASP A 25 7.70 5.66 3.81
CA ASP A 25 8.97 6.38 3.94
C ASP A 25 9.96 5.58 4.79
N PHE A 26 11.11 5.25 4.21
CA PHE A 26 12.19 4.54 4.89
C PHE A 26 12.71 5.27 6.15
N GLN A 27 12.57 6.59 6.25
CA GLN A 27 12.96 7.32 7.46
C GLN A 27 12.09 6.96 8.68
N ARG A 28 10.88 6.43 8.45
CA ARG A 28 9.96 5.94 9.50
C ARG A 28 10.31 4.54 9.99
N LEU A 29 11.38 3.95 9.48
CA LEU A 29 11.82 2.60 9.76
C LEU A 29 12.59 2.54 11.10
N HIS A 30 11.91 2.80 12.21
CA HIS A 30 12.58 2.95 13.51
C HIS A 30 13.00 1.63 14.17
N ASN A 31 12.40 0.48 13.81
CA ASN A 31 12.55 -0.76 14.59
C ASN A 31 12.53 -2.08 13.78
N LEU A 32 12.69 -2.04 12.45
CA LEU A 32 12.66 -3.26 11.66
C LEU A 32 14.05 -3.88 11.50
N ASP A 33 14.11 -5.18 11.71
CA ASP A 33 15.31 -5.98 11.55
C ASP A 33 15.74 -6.01 10.06
N MET A 34 16.67 -5.11 9.72
CA MET A 34 17.24 -4.99 8.38
C MET A 34 18.00 -6.23 7.93
N SER A 35 18.35 -7.15 8.85
CA SER A 35 19.01 -8.40 8.48
C SER A 35 18.11 -9.32 7.64
N ARG A 36 16.79 -9.07 7.63
CA ARG A 36 15.79 -9.85 6.89
C ARG A 36 15.58 -9.39 5.44
N GLY A 37 16.30 -8.37 4.98
CA GLY A 37 16.14 -7.82 3.64
C GLY A 37 14.81 -7.08 3.44
N PRO A 38 14.45 -6.72 2.18
CA PRO A 38 13.21 -6.03 1.86
C PRO A 38 11.98 -6.80 2.33
N GLN A 39 11.07 -6.11 3.04
CA GLN A 39 9.87 -6.72 3.63
C GLN A 39 8.59 -6.09 3.07
N VAL A 40 7.58 -6.93 2.93
CA VAL A 40 6.22 -6.51 2.58
C VAL A 40 5.39 -6.50 3.84
N TYR A 41 4.75 -5.35 4.08
CA TYR A 41 3.78 -5.15 5.14
C TYR A 41 2.37 -5.18 4.57
N TYR A 42 1.39 -5.50 5.42
CA TYR A 42 0.01 -5.51 5.02
C TYR A 42 -0.91 -4.83 6.05
N LEU A 43 -2.02 -4.32 5.54
CA LEU A 43 -3.20 -3.93 6.31
C LEU A 43 -4.44 -4.46 5.59
N SER A 44 -5.30 -5.21 6.26
CA SER A 44 -6.51 -5.78 5.66
C SER A 44 -7.77 -5.44 6.47
N ASN A 45 -8.94 -5.53 5.84
CA ASN A 45 -10.22 -5.47 6.54
C ASN A 45 -10.83 -6.86 6.79
N ALA A 46 -10.05 -7.93 6.71
CA ALA A 46 -10.51 -9.29 7.03
C ALA A 46 -10.86 -9.44 8.51
N GLU A 47 -10.03 -8.87 9.40
CA GLU A 47 -10.32 -8.69 10.82
C GLU A 47 -10.42 -7.19 11.17
N SER A 48 -11.10 -6.86 12.28
CA SER A 48 -11.32 -5.48 12.70
C SER A 48 -10.04 -4.72 13.07
N ASP A 49 -9.01 -5.46 13.49
CA ASP A 49 -7.71 -4.94 13.93
C ASP A 49 -6.64 -4.96 12.83
N GLY A 50 -7.05 -5.14 11.57
CA GLY A 50 -6.15 -5.09 10.43
C GLY A 50 -5.56 -6.43 10.00
N ARG A 51 -5.77 -7.52 10.76
CA ARG A 51 -5.17 -8.84 10.50
C ARG A 51 -5.80 -9.58 9.32
N ASP A 52 -4.98 -10.41 8.67
CA ASP A 52 -5.39 -11.37 7.65
C ASP A 52 -4.46 -12.59 7.69
N GLY A 53 -4.99 -13.72 8.16
CA GLY A 53 -4.23 -14.96 8.29
C GLY A 53 -3.69 -15.49 6.95
N HIS A 54 -4.22 -15.08 5.80
CA HIS A 54 -3.63 -15.42 4.49
C HIS A 54 -2.33 -14.66 4.24
N CYS A 55 -2.30 -13.35 4.56
CA CYS A 55 -1.08 -12.55 4.48
C CYS A 55 0.01 -13.07 5.43
N GLU A 56 -0.37 -13.47 6.65
CA GLU A 56 0.57 -14.02 7.64
C GLU A 56 1.19 -15.35 7.18
N ARG A 57 0.40 -16.24 6.56
CA ARG A 57 0.92 -17.49 5.96
C ARG A 57 1.88 -17.24 4.80
N LEU A 58 1.73 -16.12 4.09
CA LEU A 58 2.65 -15.70 3.03
C LEU A 58 3.91 -15.02 3.59
N GLY A 59 4.00 -14.83 4.91
CA GLY A 59 5.14 -14.21 5.57
C GLY A 59 5.15 -12.68 5.52
N PHE A 60 4.03 -12.05 5.18
CA PHE A 60 3.95 -10.58 5.17
C PHE A 60 3.85 -10.04 6.60
N GLY A 61 4.57 -8.96 6.90
CA GLY A 61 4.51 -8.26 8.18
C GLY A 61 3.19 -7.50 8.32
N ARG A 62 2.64 -7.40 9.52
CA ARG A 62 1.47 -6.54 9.75
C ARG A 62 1.92 -5.08 9.92
N LEU A 63 1.15 -4.12 9.42
CA LEU A 63 1.29 -2.72 9.83
C LEU A 63 0.76 -2.55 11.26
N HIS A 64 1.66 -2.45 12.24
CA HIS A 64 1.31 -2.43 13.66
C HIS A 64 0.71 -1.10 14.12
N GLU A 65 0.93 -0.05 13.36
CA GLU A 65 0.50 1.33 13.62
C GLU A 65 -0.95 1.58 13.19
N TYR A 66 -1.60 0.59 12.58
CA TYR A 66 -3.04 0.64 12.37
C TYR A 66 -3.77 0.51 13.72
N ASP A 67 -4.50 1.55 14.08
CA ASP A 67 -5.40 1.58 15.23
C ASP A 67 -6.76 2.09 14.78
N SER A 68 -7.76 1.21 14.73
CA SER A 68 -9.13 1.59 14.37
C SER A 68 -9.74 2.60 15.32
N GLU A 69 -9.25 2.65 16.57
CA GLU A 69 -9.73 3.58 17.58
C GLU A 69 -8.96 4.92 17.57
N GLY A 70 -7.85 4.99 16.82
CA GLY A 70 -7.02 6.17 16.69
C GLY A 70 -7.76 7.34 16.03
N ARG A 71 -7.51 8.56 16.51
CA ARG A 71 -8.19 9.80 16.08
C ARG A 71 -8.31 9.92 14.55
N CYS A 72 -7.19 9.80 13.83
CA CYS A 72 -7.16 10.00 12.37
C CYS A 72 -7.79 8.84 11.59
N TRP A 73 -7.69 7.60 12.09
CA TRP A 73 -8.37 6.45 11.48
C TRP A 73 -9.89 6.50 11.67
N LYS A 74 -10.35 6.98 12.84
CA LYS A 74 -11.77 7.29 13.08
C LYS A 74 -12.28 8.39 12.16
N TYR A 75 -11.51 9.48 12.03
CA TYR A 75 -11.82 10.55 11.08
C TYR A 75 -11.99 10.00 9.66
N LEU A 76 -11.03 9.22 9.16
CA LEU A 76 -11.13 8.65 7.82
C LEU A 76 -12.36 7.75 7.67
N SER A 77 -12.68 6.95 8.69
CA SER A 77 -13.86 6.08 8.66
C SER A 77 -15.15 6.90 8.63
N SER A 78 -15.26 7.93 9.47
CA SER A 78 -16.44 8.80 9.54
C SER A 78 -16.69 9.59 8.25
N VAL A 79 -15.62 9.99 7.55
CA VAL A 79 -15.72 10.69 6.25
C VAL A 79 -16.39 9.83 5.17
N PHE A 80 -16.18 8.50 5.18
CA PHE A 80 -16.70 7.61 4.15
C PHE A 80 -17.98 6.88 4.54
N GLU A 81 -18.26 6.76 5.84
CA GLU A 81 -19.51 6.26 6.39
C GLU A 81 -20.59 7.35 6.33
N LYS A 82 -21.58 7.18 5.44
CA LYS A 82 -22.62 8.17 5.12
C LYS A 82 -23.54 8.61 6.29
N ASN A 83 -23.25 8.20 7.53
CA ASN A 83 -24.11 8.39 8.71
C ASN A 83 -23.49 9.22 9.84
N SER A 84 -22.22 9.61 9.79
CA SER A 84 -21.58 10.39 10.86
C SER A 84 -21.46 11.86 10.46
N VAL A 85 -22.36 12.69 11.01
CA VAL A 85 -22.33 14.17 10.97
C VAL A 85 -21.51 14.71 12.16
N GLU A 86 -20.56 13.94 12.67
CA GLU A 86 -19.55 14.49 13.56
C GLU A 86 -18.42 15.00 12.68
N GLU A 87 -18.38 16.31 12.46
CA GLU A 87 -17.22 17.02 11.93
C GLU A 87 -16.05 16.85 12.90
N LEU A 88 -15.45 15.66 12.90
CA LEU A 88 -14.06 15.53 13.31
C LEU A 88 -13.27 16.41 12.34
N ALA A 89 -12.65 17.48 12.82
CA ALA A 89 -11.80 18.30 11.96
C ALA A 89 -10.56 17.49 11.56
N LEU A 90 -10.10 17.63 10.31
CA LEU A 90 -8.76 17.22 9.95
C LEU A 90 -7.78 17.96 10.88
N PRO A 91 -6.83 17.27 11.52
CA PRO A 91 -5.70 17.95 12.13
C PRO A 91 -5.05 18.81 11.04
N SER A 92 -4.71 20.04 11.38
CA SER A 92 -3.84 20.84 10.51
C SER A 92 -2.49 20.14 10.34
N GLU A 93 -1.76 20.43 9.26
CA GLU A 93 -0.43 19.83 9.03
C GLU A 93 0.52 20.06 10.23
N ASP A 94 0.34 21.17 10.94
CA ASP A 94 1.08 21.54 12.16
C ASP A 94 0.67 20.74 13.43
N GLU A 95 -0.46 20.03 13.40
CA GLU A 95 -1.00 19.21 14.50
C GLU A 95 -0.83 17.69 14.27
N LEU A 96 -0.25 17.29 13.13
CA LEU A 96 0.03 15.90 12.81
C LEU A 96 1.18 15.41 13.68
N GLU A 97 0.88 14.49 14.59
CA GLU A 97 1.90 13.79 15.36
C GLU A 97 2.51 12.67 14.51
N ASP A 98 3.64 12.10 14.95
CA ASP A 98 4.27 10.96 14.24
C ASP A 98 3.31 9.77 14.06
N MET A 99 2.36 9.59 14.98
CA MET A 99 1.32 8.56 14.90
C MET A 99 0.29 8.82 13.79
N ASP A 100 0.16 10.08 13.34
CA ASP A 100 -0.74 10.48 12.27
C ASP A 100 -0.13 10.33 10.87
N TYR A 101 1.15 9.94 10.78
CA TYR A 101 1.84 9.71 9.51
C TYR A 101 1.08 8.73 8.61
N TYR A 102 0.83 7.50 9.07
CA TYR A 102 0.16 6.47 8.28
C TYR A 102 -1.25 6.84 7.82
N PRO A 103 -2.15 7.34 8.70
CA PRO A 103 -3.48 7.76 8.26
C PRO A 103 -3.45 9.01 7.35
N SER A 104 -2.38 9.82 7.34
CA SER A 104 -2.23 10.92 6.38
C SER A 104 -1.94 10.46 4.95
N LEU A 105 -1.45 9.22 4.76
CA LEU A 105 -1.04 8.74 3.45
C LEU A 105 -2.23 8.35 2.55
N PRO A 106 -2.12 8.48 1.22
CA PRO A 106 -3.23 8.17 0.30
C PRO A 106 -3.81 6.76 0.42
N PHE A 107 -2.98 5.77 0.78
CA PHE A 107 -3.45 4.39 0.95
C PHE A 107 -4.50 4.27 2.07
N ALA A 108 -4.38 5.06 3.14
CA ALA A 108 -5.28 5.01 4.29
C ALA A 108 -6.68 5.54 3.93
N ALA A 109 -6.74 6.61 3.14
CA ALA A 109 -7.99 7.13 2.60
C ALA A 109 -8.67 6.11 1.66
N LEU A 110 -7.89 5.46 0.79
CA LEU A 110 -8.40 4.39 -0.08
C LEU A 110 -8.91 3.20 0.73
N PHE A 111 -8.12 2.74 1.71
CA PHE A 111 -8.49 1.65 2.61
C PHE A 111 -9.84 1.92 3.29
N SER A 112 -9.98 3.10 3.89
CA SER A 112 -11.21 3.49 4.60
C SER A 112 -12.40 3.63 3.65
N ALA A 113 -12.19 4.20 2.46
CA ALA A 113 -13.24 4.32 1.44
C ALA A 113 -13.73 2.97 0.92
N PHE A 114 -12.81 2.03 0.61
CA PHE A 114 -13.18 0.68 0.17
C PHE A 114 -13.86 -0.12 1.28
N LYS A 115 -13.35 -0.03 2.52
CA LYS A 115 -13.96 -0.64 3.71
C LYS A 115 -15.39 -0.16 3.91
N ALA A 116 -15.66 1.15 3.79
CA ALA A 116 -17.00 1.73 3.89
C ALA A 116 -17.96 1.30 2.76
N ARG A 117 -17.44 0.76 1.65
CA ARG A 117 -18.24 0.15 0.57
C ARG A 117 -18.40 -1.36 0.71
N GLY A 118 -17.94 -1.95 1.82
CA GLY A 118 -18.04 -3.39 2.08
C GLY A 118 -17.18 -4.24 1.16
N LEU A 119 -16.16 -3.67 0.52
CA LEU A 119 -15.25 -4.39 -0.36
C LEU A 119 -14.17 -5.07 0.46
N LYS A 120 -13.84 -6.32 0.14
CA LYS A 120 -12.62 -6.95 0.69
C LYS A 120 -11.41 -6.17 0.21
N MET A 121 -10.54 -5.80 1.12
CA MET A 121 -9.44 -4.86 0.89
C MET A 121 -8.17 -5.31 1.59
N THR A 122 -7.05 -5.25 0.87
CA THR A 122 -5.71 -5.48 1.41
C THR A 122 -4.76 -4.40 0.86
N CYS A 123 -4.14 -3.63 1.73
CA CYS A 123 -2.97 -2.82 1.39
C CYS A 123 -1.73 -3.71 1.46
N LEU A 124 -0.88 -3.66 0.45
CA LEU A 124 0.49 -4.18 0.48
C LEU A 124 1.43 -2.98 0.46
N LEU A 125 2.33 -2.95 1.42
CA LEU A 125 3.17 -1.81 1.74
C LEU A 125 4.63 -2.24 1.78
N CYS A 126 5.54 -1.38 1.35
CA CYS A 126 6.97 -1.60 1.54
C CYS A 126 7.66 -0.27 1.83
N TYR A 127 8.70 -0.29 2.64
CA TYR A 127 9.53 0.88 2.86
C TYR A 127 10.46 1.06 1.66
N CYS A 128 10.44 2.24 1.05
CA CYS A 128 11.28 2.59 -0.10
C CYS A 128 12.33 3.60 0.33
N SER A 129 13.60 3.35 0.00
CA SER A 129 14.65 4.37 0.09
C SER A 129 14.42 5.51 -0.90
N GLU A 130 15.03 6.67 -0.70
CA GLU A 130 14.97 7.75 -1.69
C GLU A 130 15.70 7.33 -2.98
N GLY A 131 15.10 7.60 -4.15
CA GLY A 131 15.72 7.38 -5.46
C GLY A 131 15.01 6.36 -6.34
N ASP A 132 15.73 5.32 -6.77
CA ASP A 132 15.21 4.25 -7.64
C ASP A 132 14.43 3.22 -6.83
N ASN A 133 13.10 3.27 -6.96
CA ASN A 133 12.15 2.41 -6.26
C ASN A 133 11.64 1.24 -7.13
N ILE A 134 12.31 0.98 -8.26
CA ILE A 134 11.98 -0.14 -9.16
C ILE A 134 12.02 -1.49 -8.41
N PRO A 135 13.03 -1.81 -7.58
CA PRO A 135 13.07 -3.07 -6.84
C PRO A 135 11.86 -3.28 -5.93
N GLU A 136 11.44 -2.24 -5.21
CA GLU A 136 10.29 -2.25 -4.30
C GLU A 136 8.97 -2.40 -5.06
N ALA A 137 8.87 -1.80 -6.24
CA ALA A 137 7.71 -1.98 -7.09
C ALA A 137 7.57 -3.44 -7.58
N PHE A 138 8.69 -4.10 -7.94
CA PHE A 138 8.67 -5.53 -8.24
C PHE A 138 8.35 -6.39 -7.01
N LEU A 139 8.86 -6.02 -5.83
CA LEU A 139 8.54 -6.69 -4.57
C LEU A 139 7.03 -6.68 -4.30
N LEU A 140 6.38 -5.51 -4.43
CA LEU A 140 4.93 -5.38 -4.26
C LEU A 140 4.13 -6.12 -5.36
N ALA A 141 4.60 -6.12 -6.60
CA ALA A 141 3.98 -6.87 -7.69
C ALA A 141 4.04 -8.39 -7.44
N GLU A 142 5.18 -8.90 -6.98
CA GLU A 142 5.35 -10.31 -6.62
C GLU A 142 4.48 -10.69 -5.41
N ALA A 143 4.44 -9.84 -4.38
CA ALA A 143 3.57 -10.05 -3.22
C ALA A 143 2.08 -10.08 -3.60
N SER A 144 1.66 -9.21 -4.50
CA SER A 144 0.30 -9.19 -5.05
C SER A 144 -0.03 -10.50 -5.77
N SER A 145 0.91 -11.01 -6.57
CA SER A 145 0.74 -12.29 -7.27
C SER A 145 0.60 -13.45 -6.29
N LYS A 146 1.48 -13.51 -5.29
CA LYS A 146 1.42 -14.52 -4.21
C LYS A 146 0.10 -14.44 -3.45
N LEU A 147 -0.36 -13.24 -3.10
CA LEU A 147 -1.64 -13.02 -2.42
C LEU A 147 -2.81 -13.59 -3.22
N MET A 148 -2.80 -13.39 -4.53
CA MET A 148 -3.82 -13.88 -5.46
C MET A 148 -3.65 -15.35 -5.87
N GLY A 149 -2.62 -16.04 -5.38
CA GLY A 149 -2.31 -17.42 -5.79
C GLY A 149 -1.89 -17.53 -7.26
N LEU A 150 -1.47 -16.42 -7.87
CA LEU A 150 -0.92 -16.41 -9.23
C LEU A 150 0.52 -16.92 -9.17
N THR A 151 0.87 -17.84 -10.07
CA THR A 151 2.21 -18.40 -10.17
C THR A 151 3.07 -17.54 -11.10
N PRO A 152 4.04 -16.76 -10.58
CA PRO A 152 4.84 -15.86 -11.41
C PRO A 152 5.76 -16.60 -12.39
N ASP A 153 6.01 -17.89 -12.16
CA ASP A 153 6.82 -18.75 -13.04
C ASP A 153 6.23 -18.93 -14.45
N LYS A 154 4.97 -18.50 -14.64
CA LYS A 154 4.30 -18.45 -15.94
C LYS A 154 4.33 -17.07 -16.59
N PHE A 155 4.94 -16.07 -15.95
CA PHE A 155 5.03 -14.74 -16.50
C PHE A 155 6.29 -14.62 -17.37
N HIS A 156 6.13 -14.01 -18.55
CA HIS A 156 7.19 -13.84 -19.54
C HIS A 156 7.45 -12.34 -19.72
N GLY A 157 8.11 -11.73 -18.72
CA GLY A 157 8.51 -10.33 -18.78
C GLY A 157 9.75 -10.11 -19.66
N GLU A 158 10.18 -8.84 -19.76
CA GLU A 158 11.38 -8.46 -20.52
C GLU A 158 12.68 -8.79 -19.75
N GLU A 159 13.81 -8.85 -20.48
CA GLU A 159 15.20 -8.91 -19.96
C GLU A 159 15.47 -9.97 -18.87
N GLY A 160 14.85 -11.15 -18.99
CA GLY A 160 15.06 -12.26 -18.06
C GLY A 160 14.31 -12.15 -16.73
N GLY A 161 13.46 -11.12 -16.58
CA GLY A 161 12.55 -10.93 -15.46
C GLY A 161 11.15 -11.49 -15.70
N LYS A 162 10.38 -11.64 -14.60
CA LYS A 162 8.98 -12.12 -14.65
C LYS A 162 7.98 -11.02 -15.01
N TRP A 163 8.38 -9.75 -15.03
CA TRP A 163 7.48 -8.61 -15.13
C TRP A 163 7.80 -7.74 -16.35
N GLU A 164 6.78 -7.20 -17.00
CA GLU A 164 6.95 -6.19 -18.06
C GLU A 164 7.19 -4.82 -17.42
N ILE A 165 8.29 -4.16 -17.82
CA ILE A 165 8.66 -2.85 -17.29
C ILE A 165 7.97 -1.77 -18.13
N PRO A 166 7.17 -0.87 -17.53
CA PRO A 166 6.57 0.23 -18.26
C PRO A 166 7.63 1.09 -18.96
N TYR A 167 7.38 1.49 -20.20
CA TYR A 167 8.30 2.39 -20.94
C TYR A 167 8.62 3.69 -20.19
N SER A 168 7.68 4.18 -19.39
CA SER A 168 7.88 5.38 -18.56
C SER A 168 9.03 5.23 -17.57
N TRP A 169 9.40 4.01 -17.14
CA TRP A 169 10.51 3.80 -16.21
C TRP A 169 11.86 3.87 -16.93
N LYS A 170 11.90 3.46 -18.20
CA LYS A 170 13.11 3.51 -19.04
C LYS A 170 13.53 4.93 -19.41
N SER A 171 12.60 5.90 -19.36
CA SER A 171 12.88 7.31 -19.68
C SER A 171 13.23 8.18 -18.47
N MET A 172 13.02 7.68 -17.25
CA MET A 172 13.18 8.46 -16.01
C MET A 172 14.63 8.53 -15.53
N TYR A 173 15.41 7.52 -15.88
CA TYR A 173 16.85 7.48 -15.64
C TYR A 173 17.48 7.56 -17.03
N GLY A 174 18.30 8.59 -17.27
CA GLY A 174 18.93 8.81 -18.58
C GLY A 174 19.74 7.59 -19.07
N ALA A 175 20.36 7.70 -20.24
CA ALA A 175 21.19 6.61 -20.77
C ALA A 175 22.15 6.10 -19.67
N PRO A 176 22.29 4.77 -19.50
CA PRO A 176 23.21 4.21 -18.52
C PRO A 176 24.61 4.82 -18.72
N PRO A 177 25.38 5.03 -17.64
CA PRO A 177 26.71 5.62 -17.74
C PRO A 177 27.55 4.86 -18.76
N ASP A 178 28.23 5.61 -19.63
CA ASP A 178 29.08 5.02 -20.67
C ASP A 178 30.24 4.28 -20.01
N MET A 179 30.14 2.94 -20.02
CA MET A 179 31.13 2.05 -19.42
C MET A 179 32.46 2.05 -20.19
N SER A 180 32.53 2.69 -21.37
CA SER A 180 33.80 2.87 -22.10
C SER A 180 34.72 3.93 -21.46
N MET A 181 34.22 4.69 -20.47
CA MET A 181 35.00 5.64 -19.70
C MET A 181 35.68 5.05 -18.45
N PHE A 182 35.48 3.76 -18.15
CA PHE A 182 36.07 3.04 -17.02
C PHE A 182 37.05 1.95 -17.46
#